data_AF-B0JGX6-F1
#
_entry.id   AF-B0JGX6-F1
#
_cell.length_a   1.000
_cell.length_b   1.000
_cell.length_c   1.000
_cell.angle_alpha   90.00
_cell.angle_beta   90.00
_cell.angle_gamma   90.00
#
_symmetry.space_group_name_H-M   'P 1'
#
loop_
_entity.id
_entity.type
_entity.pdbx_description
1 polymer ?
#
loop_
_entity_poly.entity_id
_entity_poly.type
_entity_poly.pdbx_seq_one_letter_code
_entity_poly.pdbx_strand_id
1 'polypeptide(L)'
;MRILVLSCNNFPYPPSRGGTEVRTFNLIKYLHQNHDVTLFARRGENVTETQIEELKTFTDDLVLFPLRQIPAQGKGLTKLIGQTGRFLGAIGQMTPASVLSYRSPLIQERVDEYVEQQKCDVIICAHSISEIFVRPEYRQRVKTVVDIHSSVYGWTRNHLDRGASAYPLRDFLYLPLLYQYEKRYCAKFSPLVATTDYDREQLLKILPDARVEIVPNGVDLDLFPYRPQDPGGHNLVFVGAMSSTHNIDAARFFVLEVLPVIQQRYPDTTLTLVGANPAPEVLELAKYPGVSVTGTVPSTVEYLHRGTVGVVPLRVGLGIKCKTLESMAAGIPIVASDRGLEGLTVAAAGIPPRALRANSVAEYVTAIARLFDDPSVREQLSHNARAMVESEYTWERAGQRYEEILRD
;
A
#
# COMPACT_ATOMS: atom_id res chain seq x y z
N MET A 1 10.13 21.74 12.97
CA MET A 1 10.84 20.68 13.71
C MET A 1 11.91 20.13 12.80
N ARG A 2 12.99 19.58 13.38
CA ARG A 2 14.01 18.83 12.64
C ARG A 2 13.63 17.35 12.65
N ILE A 3 13.24 16.82 11.49
CA ILE A 3 12.68 15.48 11.35
C ILE A 3 13.70 14.59 10.63
N LEU A 4 14.08 13.49 11.28
CA LEU A 4 14.89 12.45 10.66
C LEU A 4 13.98 11.30 10.19
N VAL A 5 13.87 11.13 8.87
CA VAL A 5 13.09 10.04 8.26
C VAL A 5 14.00 8.88 7.86
N LEU A 6 13.69 7.69 8.37
CA LEU A 6 14.41 6.45 8.12
C LEU A 6 13.65 5.59 7.09
N SER A 7 14.02 5.73 5.82
CA SER A 7 13.59 4.87 4.71
C SER A 7 14.70 3.88 4.33
N CYS A 8 15.29 3.21 5.32
CA CYS A 8 16.51 2.43 5.14
C CYS A 8 16.31 1.06 4.45
N ASN A 9 15.08 0.74 4.02
CA ASN A 9 14.75 -0.45 3.26
C ASN A 9 14.72 -0.21 1.73
N ASN A 10 14.50 1.03 1.27
CA ASN A 10 14.36 1.36 -0.14
C ASN A 10 14.71 2.83 -0.44
N PHE A 11 14.57 3.22 -1.70
CA PHE A 11 14.65 4.61 -2.16
C PHE A 11 13.22 5.04 -2.56
N PRO A 12 12.61 6.05 -1.91
CA PRO A 12 11.17 6.30 -2.03
C PRO A 12 10.74 6.98 -3.34
N TYR A 13 11.66 7.18 -4.29
CA TYR A 13 11.42 7.92 -5.53
C TYR A 13 11.84 7.13 -6.79
N PRO A 14 11.12 7.20 -7.92
CA PRO A 14 9.83 7.85 -8.11
C PRO A 14 8.72 7.14 -7.31
N PRO A 15 7.63 7.86 -6.95
CA PRO A 15 6.51 7.32 -6.18
C PRO A 15 5.59 6.43 -7.05
N SER A 16 6.18 5.49 -7.79
CA SER A 16 5.47 4.56 -8.68
C SER A 16 5.91 3.10 -8.47
N ARG A 17 6.88 2.87 -7.59
CA ARG A 17 7.53 1.55 -7.38
C ARG A 17 6.89 0.68 -6.28
N GLY A 18 5.83 1.16 -5.64
CA GLY A 18 5.10 0.40 -4.61
C GLY A 18 4.35 1.31 -3.65
N GLY A 19 3.41 0.73 -2.89
CA GLY A 19 2.59 1.50 -1.93
C GLY A 19 3.40 2.15 -0.81
N THR A 20 4.49 1.52 -0.40
CA THR A 20 5.42 2.05 0.61
C THR A 20 6.15 3.28 0.09
N GLU A 21 6.74 3.20 -1.10
CA GLU A 21 7.47 4.33 -1.72
C GLU A 21 6.55 5.52 -1.95
N VAL A 22 5.34 5.28 -2.47
CA VAL A 22 4.34 6.34 -2.71
C VAL A 22 3.99 7.06 -1.41
N ARG A 23 3.70 6.31 -0.35
CA ARG A 23 3.33 6.89 0.95
C ARG A 23 4.48 7.68 1.56
N THR A 24 5.66 7.07 1.67
CA THR A 24 6.84 7.71 2.24
C THR A 24 7.16 9.01 1.53
N PHE A 25 7.19 9.00 0.20
CA PHE A 25 7.47 10.19 -0.59
C PHE A 25 6.44 11.30 -0.37
N ASN A 26 5.14 10.99 -0.44
CA ASN A 26 4.10 12.02 -0.31
C ASN A 26 4.03 12.61 1.10
N LEU A 27 4.26 11.82 2.15
CA LEU A 27 4.35 12.35 3.51
C LEU A 27 5.59 13.22 3.70
N ILE A 28 6.75 12.84 3.16
CA ILE A 28 7.96 13.68 3.17
C ILE A 28 7.71 15.00 2.44
N LYS A 29 7.14 14.94 1.23
CA LYS A 29 6.80 16.10 0.42
C LYS A 29 5.91 17.09 1.17
N TYR A 30 4.92 16.59 1.93
CA TYR A 30 4.08 17.44 2.77
C TYR A 30 4.86 18.03 3.95
N LEU A 31 5.56 17.20 4.73
CA LEU A 31 6.29 17.64 5.93
C LEU A 31 7.36 18.68 5.60
N HIS A 32 8.07 18.55 4.48
CA HIS A 32 9.12 19.48 4.05
C HIS A 32 8.60 20.89 3.77
N GLN A 33 7.29 21.09 3.59
CA GLN A 33 6.73 22.43 3.41
C GLN A 33 6.91 23.32 4.65
N ASN A 34 6.91 22.73 5.84
CA ASN A 34 6.89 23.46 7.13
C ASN A 34 7.98 23.00 8.11
N HIS A 35 8.80 22.01 7.75
CA HIS A 35 9.77 21.37 8.64
C HIS A 35 11.07 21.05 7.92
N ASP A 36 12.16 21.01 8.70
CA ASP A 36 13.48 20.60 8.21
C ASP A 36 13.51 19.06 8.17
N VAL A 37 13.52 18.47 6.98
CA VAL A 37 13.45 17.03 6.76
C VAL A 37 14.80 16.47 6.29
N THR A 38 15.42 15.64 7.13
CA THR A 38 16.57 14.82 6.75
C THR A 38 16.10 13.41 6.41
N LEU A 39 16.42 12.91 5.22
CA LEU A 39 16.07 11.55 4.78
C LEU A 39 17.29 10.64 4.74
N PHE A 40 17.21 9.51 5.44
CA PHE A 40 18.14 8.39 5.32
C PHE A 40 17.52 7.31 4.45
N ALA A 41 18.05 7.12 3.24
CA ALA A 41 17.54 6.16 2.27
C ALA A 41 18.63 5.23 1.75
N ARG A 42 18.22 4.06 1.26
CA ARG A 42 19.15 3.15 0.58
C ARG A 42 19.07 3.30 -0.93
N ARG A 43 20.21 3.57 -1.56
CA ARG A 43 20.33 3.67 -3.01
C ARG A 43 20.50 2.28 -3.63
N GLY A 44 19.51 1.85 -4.41
CA GLY A 44 19.63 0.67 -5.28
C GLY A 44 20.40 0.97 -6.57
N GLU A 45 20.89 -0.08 -7.24
CA GLU A 45 21.67 0.05 -8.49
C GLU A 45 20.88 0.74 -9.62
N ASN A 46 19.56 0.59 -9.62
CA ASN A 46 18.66 1.16 -10.64
C ASN A 46 18.18 2.59 -10.32
N VAL A 47 18.80 3.26 -9.34
CA VAL A 47 18.48 4.65 -8.97
C VAL A 47 19.41 5.58 -9.75
N THR A 48 18.82 6.40 -10.62
CA THR A 48 19.55 7.36 -11.47
C THR A 48 19.94 8.61 -10.68
N GLU A 49 20.96 9.35 -11.14
CA GLU A 49 21.32 10.64 -10.51
C GLU A 49 20.17 11.65 -10.61
N THR A 50 19.42 11.67 -11.72
CA THR A 50 18.24 12.53 -11.87
C THR A 50 17.21 12.29 -10.77
N GLN A 51 16.94 11.02 -10.42
CA GLN A 51 16.02 10.67 -9.34
C GLN A 51 16.51 11.13 -7.97
N ILE A 52 17.83 11.18 -7.77
CA ILE A 52 18.44 11.68 -6.54
C ILE A 52 18.30 13.20 -6.46
N GLU A 53 18.63 13.91 -7.54
CA GLU A 53 18.48 15.37 -7.59
C GLU A 53 17.02 15.81 -7.42
N GLU A 54 16.07 15.09 -8.02
CA GLU A 54 14.65 15.36 -7.83
C GLU A 54 14.23 15.12 -6.37
N LEU A 55 14.64 14.02 -5.74
CA LEU A 55 14.31 13.75 -4.33
C LEU A 55 14.91 14.79 -3.38
N LYS A 56 16.12 15.31 -3.65
CA LYS A 56 16.74 16.38 -2.87
C LYS A 56 15.90 17.65 -2.83
N THR A 57 15.08 17.92 -3.85
CA THR A 57 14.19 19.10 -3.84
C THR A 57 13.06 19.02 -2.80
N PHE A 58 12.85 17.85 -2.20
CA PHE A 58 11.82 17.60 -1.19
C PHE A 58 12.40 17.28 0.20
N THR A 59 13.70 17.52 0.41
CA THR A 59 14.41 17.24 1.67
C THR A 59 15.52 18.26 1.90
N ASP A 60 15.75 18.67 3.14
CA ASP A 60 16.84 19.57 3.50
C ASP A 60 18.21 18.87 3.50
N ASP A 61 18.23 17.58 3.87
CA ASP A 61 19.42 16.73 3.74
C ASP A 61 19.02 15.32 3.30
N LEU A 62 19.81 14.75 2.39
CA LEU A 62 19.61 13.41 1.84
C LEU A 62 20.87 12.59 2.02
N VAL A 63 20.83 11.64 2.97
CA VAL A 63 21.94 10.73 3.24
C VAL A 63 21.65 9.38 2.61
N LEU A 64 22.42 9.04 1.58
CA LEU A 64 22.27 7.79 0.84
C LEU A 64 23.27 6.74 1.32
N PHE A 65 22.76 5.55 1.60
CA PHE A 65 23.55 4.38 1.92
C PHE A 65 23.51 3.37 0.77
N PRO A 66 24.63 2.69 0.46
CA PRO A 66 24.62 1.67 -0.58
C PRO A 66 23.71 0.50 -0.18
N LEU A 67 22.97 -0.05 -1.15
CA LEU A 67 22.31 -1.32 -0.93
C LEU A 67 23.38 -2.40 -0.72
N ARG A 68 23.34 -3.09 0.43
CA ARG A 68 24.22 -4.23 0.64
C ARG A 68 23.82 -5.31 -0.35
N GLN A 69 24.67 -5.61 -1.34
CA GLN A 69 24.50 -6.79 -2.17
C GLN A 69 24.48 -8.01 -1.24
N ILE A 70 23.32 -8.66 -1.11
CA ILE A 70 23.29 -10.03 -0.59
C ILE A 70 23.97 -10.85 -1.68
N PRO A 71 25.13 -11.50 -1.43
CA PRO A 71 25.77 -12.31 -2.46
C PRO A 71 24.74 -13.26 -3.04
N ALA A 72 24.64 -13.30 -4.38
CA ALA A 72 23.77 -14.22 -5.10
C ALA A 72 23.90 -15.59 -4.44
N GLN A 73 22.76 -16.15 -4.00
CA GLN A 73 22.73 -17.40 -3.24
C GLN A 73 23.61 -18.44 -3.92
N GLY A 74 24.70 -18.85 -3.26
CA GLY A 74 25.53 -19.95 -3.72
C GLY A 74 24.66 -21.19 -3.98
N LYS A 75 25.00 -21.95 -5.03
CA LYS A 75 24.33 -23.23 -5.32
C LYS A 75 24.70 -24.26 -4.23
N GLY A 76 23.73 -25.05 -3.76
CA GLY A 76 23.98 -26.23 -2.91
C GLY A 76 24.05 -25.99 -1.39
N LEU A 77 24.84 -26.81 -0.69
CA LEU A 77 24.91 -26.96 0.78
C LEU A 77 25.16 -25.64 1.54
N THR A 78 25.82 -24.66 0.90
CA THR A 78 26.07 -23.32 1.43
C THR A 78 24.82 -22.47 1.59
N LYS A 79 23.78 -22.70 0.76
CA LYS A 79 22.44 -22.10 0.92
C LYS A 79 21.76 -22.62 2.18
N LEU A 80 21.85 -23.92 2.44
CA LEU A 80 21.24 -24.55 3.63
C LEU A 80 21.91 -24.03 4.91
N ILE A 81 23.25 -23.99 4.96
CA ILE A 81 24.02 -23.49 6.11
C ILE A 81 23.80 -21.98 6.33
N GLY A 82 23.79 -21.20 5.26
CA GLY A 82 23.52 -19.76 5.35
C GLY A 82 22.07 -19.42 5.71
N GLN A 83 21.11 -20.30 5.40
CA GLN A 83 19.71 -20.18 5.79
C GLN A 83 19.50 -20.63 7.23
N THR A 84 20.10 -21.74 7.67
CA THR A 84 20.02 -22.23 9.05
C THR A 84 20.70 -21.28 10.03
N GLY A 85 21.88 -20.73 9.71
CA GLY A 85 22.54 -19.71 10.53
C GLY A 85 21.73 -18.40 10.65
N ARG A 86 21.07 -17.97 9.57
CA ARG A 86 20.15 -16.82 9.60
C ARG A 86 18.87 -17.11 10.38
N PHE A 87 18.34 -18.34 10.32
CA PHE A 87 17.20 -18.77 11.11
C PHE A 87 17.53 -18.86 12.61
N LEU A 88 18.69 -19.42 12.95
CA LEU A 88 19.18 -19.50 14.34
C LEU A 88 19.45 -18.09 14.90
N GLY A 89 20.04 -17.19 14.12
CA GLY A 89 20.21 -15.78 14.50
C GLY A 89 18.87 -15.03 14.64
N ALA A 90 17.88 -15.33 13.80
CA ALA A 90 16.54 -14.76 13.88
C ALA A 90 15.79 -15.21 15.14
N ILE A 91 15.93 -16.48 15.53
CA ILE A 91 15.35 -17.02 16.77
C ILE A 91 16.08 -16.44 17.99
N GLY A 92 17.42 -16.39 17.97
CA GLY A 92 18.22 -15.86 19.07
C GLY A 92 18.02 -14.35 19.33
N GLN A 93 17.76 -13.56 18.28
CA GLN A 93 17.47 -12.13 18.38
C GLN A 93 15.97 -11.79 18.38
N MET A 94 15.10 -12.81 18.36
CA MET A 94 13.64 -12.67 18.18
C MET A 94 13.27 -11.64 17.09
N THR A 95 13.99 -11.69 15.97
CA THR A 95 13.87 -10.72 14.88
C THR A 95 13.87 -11.46 13.55
N PRO A 96 12.91 -11.20 12.64
CA PRO A 96 12.83 -11.90 11.37
C PRO A 96 14.12 -11.78 10.56
N ALA A 97 14.50 -12.87 9.88
CA ALA A 97 15.71 -12.89 9.05
C ALA A 97 15.66 -11.86 7.92
N SER A 98 14.46 -11.56 7.41
CA SER A 98 14.21 -10.51 6.43
C SER A 98 14.53 -9.11 6.97
N VAL A 99 14.29 -8.84 8.25
CA VAL A 99 14.64 -7.57 8.89
C VAL A 99 16.14 -7.53 9.20
N LEU A 100 16.70 -8.62 9.73
CA LEU A 100 18.13 -8.72 10.03
C LEU A 100 19.01 -8.50 8.79
N SER A 101 18.55 -8.88 7.60
CA SER A 101 19.30 -8.59 6.36
C SER A 101 19.46 -7.10 6.06
N TYR A 102 18.66 -6.22 6.68
CA TYR A 102 18.81 -4.77 6.53
C TYR A 102 19.82 -4.17 7.51
N ARG A 103 20.31 -4.88 8.53
CA ARG A 103 21.23 -4.30 9.51
C ARG A 103 22.51 -3.76 8.85
N SER A 104 22.89 -2.54 9.25
CA SER A 104 24.11 -1.87 8.78
C SER A 104 24.73 -1.07 9.93
N PRO A 105 25.97 -1.38 10.35
CA PRO A 105 26.68 -0.58 11.35
C PRO A 105 26.80 0.89 10.95
N LEU A 106 27.10 1.17 9.67
CA LEU A 106 27.22 2.53 9.14
C LEU A 106 25.93 3.35 9.29
N ILE A 107 24.77 2.74 9.04
CA ILE A 107 23.48 3.43 9.23
C ILE A 107 23.22 3.64 10.72
N GLN A 108 23.52 2.62 11.54
CA GLN A 108 23.34 2.71 12.98
C GLN A 108 24.18 3.84 13.58
N GLU A 109 25.49 3.86 13.32
CA GLU A 109 26.41 4.92 13.79
C GLU A 109 25.89 6.30 13.40
N ARG A 110 25.41 6.47 12.17
CA ARG A 110 24.87 7.75 11.71
C ARG A 110 23.58 8.16 12.42
N VAL A 111 22.69 7.22 12.72
CA VAL A 111 21.48 7.50 13.52
C VAL A 111 21.86 7.84 14.96
N ASP A 112 22.80 7.10 15.55
CA ASP A 112 23.31 7.31 16.91
C ASP A 112 23.90 8.73 17.02
N GLU A 113 24.73 9.16 16.07
CA GLU A 113 25.27 10.52 15.98
C GLU A 113 24.18 11.60 15.94
N TYR A 114 23.12 11.39 15.16
CA TYR A 114 22.01 12.35 15.05
C TYR A 114 21.25 12.51 16.37
N VAL A 115 21.06 11.42 17.12
CA VAL A 115 20.41 11.45 18.44
C VAL A 115 21.33 12.05 19.49
N GLU A 116 22.60 11.64 19.54
CA GLU A 116 23.57 12.11 20.55
C GLU A 116 23.89 13.59 20.40
N GLN A 117 23.98 14.09 19.16
CA GLN A 117 24.23 15.50 18.87
C GLN A 117 22.95 16.34 18.83
N GLN A 118 21.79 15.77 19.18
CA GLN A 118 20.48 16.45 19.19
C GLN A 118 20.18 17.16 17.86
N LYS A 119 20.49 16.51 16.74
CA LYS A 119 20.28 17.03 15.38
C LYS A 119 18.84 16.89 14.88
N CYS A 120 18.03 16.10 15.56
CA CYS A 120 16.62 15.90 15.25
C CYS A 120 15.79 15.99 16.52
N ASP A 121 14.55 16.47 16.36
CA ASP A 121 13.53 16.50 17.41
C ASP A 121 12.63 15.25 17.32
N VAL A 122 12.47 14.73 16.09
CA VAL A 122 11.61 13.57 15.77
C VAL A 122 12.36 12.60 14.86
N ILE A 123 12.25 11.31 15.15
CA ILE A 123 12.65 10.21 14.26
C ILE A 123 11.39 9.50 13.75
N ILE A 124 11.30 9.37 12.43
CA ILE A 124 10.22 8.66 11.75
C ILE A 124 10.80 7.41 11.08
N CYS A 125 10.35 6.22 11.50
CA CYS A 125 10.54 5.01 10.72
C CYS A 125 9.45 4.90 9.66
N ALA A 126 9.77 5.18 8.40
CA ALA A 126 8.82 5.15 7.28
C ALA A 126 8.34 3.73 6.91
N HIS A 127 8.90 2.70 7.55
CA HIS A 127 8.41 1.32 7.49
C HIS A 127 8.89 0.59 8.74
N SER A 128 8.14 -0.41 9.18
CA SER A 128 8.52 -1.29 10.30
C SER A 128 9.87 -1.99 10.15
N ILE A 129 10.48 -2.05 8.96
CA ILE A 129 11.79 -2.67 8.75
C ILE A 129 12.91 -1.74 9.25
N SER A 130 12.72 -0.43 9.13
CA SER A 130 13.69 0.58 9.59
C SER A 130 13.79 0.65 11.12
N GLU A 131 12.88 0.00 11.86
CA GLU A 131 12.90 -0.03 13.32
C GLU A 131 14.20 -0.61 13.90
N ILE A 132 14.89 -1.45 13.13
CA ILE A 132 16.15 -2.08 13.55
C ILE A 132 17.23 -1.04 13.87
N PHE A 133 17.13 0.17 13.31
CA PHE A 133 18.05 1.28 13.54
C PHE A 133 17.65 2.18 14.72
N VAL A 134 16.44 2.00 15.26
CA VAL A 134 15.96 2.75 16.42
C VAL A 134 16.17 1.92 17.67
N ARG A 135 16.89 2.50 18.64
CA ARG A 135 17.13 1.86 19.93
C ARG A 135 16.03 2.26 20.92
N PRO A 136 15.61 1.39 21.86
CA PRO A 136 14.58 1.72 22.84
C PRO A 136 14.90 2.97 23.66
N GLU A 137 16.18 3.25 23.92
CA GLU A 137 16.65 4.37 24.73
C GLU A 137 16.41 5.73 24.05
N TYR A 138 16.23 5.75 22.72
CA TYR A 138 16.02 7.00 21.95
C TYR A 138 14.74 7.71 22.35
N ARG A 139 13.73 6.96 22.76
CA ARG A 139 12.46 7.50 23.24
C ARG A 139 12.60 8.41 24.47
N GLN A 140 13.71 8.32 25.19
CA GLN A 140 14.01 9.22 26.32
C GLN A 140 14.61 10.56 25.89
N ARG A 141 15.05 10.69 24.64
CA ARG A 141 15.77 11.86 24.12
C ARG A 141 15.07 12.55 22.96
N VAL A 142 14.44 11.77 22.08
CA VAL A 142 13.79 12.24 20.87
C VAL A 142 12.45 11.53 20.72
N LYS A 143 11.48 12.20 20.07
CA LYS A 143 10.21 11.57 19.76
C LYS A 143 10.42 10.53 18.67
N THR A 144 9.93 9.32 18.88
CA THR A 144 10.09 8.20 17.93
C THR A 144 8.73 7.75 17.42
N VAL A 145 8.54 7.82 16.12
CA VAL A 145 7.30 7.42 15.42
C VAL A 145 7.63 6.33 14.42
N VAL A 146 6.74 5.34 14.31
CA VAL A 146 6.83 4.30 13.27
C VAL A 146 5.57 4.31 12.43
N ASP A 147 5.75 4.32 11.12
CA ASP A 147 4.69 4.14 10.13
C ASP A 147 4.57 2.66 9.77
N ILE A 148 3.46 2.05 10.20
CA ILE A 148 3.17 0.63 10.05
C ILE A 148 2.13 0.48 8.94
N HIS A 149 2.59 0.09 7.75
CA HIS A 149 1.74 -0.05 6.58
C HIS A 149 0.81 -1.26 6.69
N SER A 150 1.26 -2.31 7.37
CA SER A 150 0.47 -3.49 7.73
C SER A 150 1.16 -4.21 8.88
N SER A 151 0.39 -4.74 9.85
CA SER A 151 0.95 -5.62 10.89
C SER A 151 1.50 -6.89 10.24
N VAL A 152 2.77 -7.21 10.49
CA VAL A 152 3.40 -8.41 9.90
C VAL A 152 2.82 -9.68 10.50
N TYR A 153 2.51 -9.68 11.80
CA TYR A 153 1.83 -10.79 12.46
C TYR A 153 0.39 -10.94 11.95
N GLY A 154 -0.36 -9.85 11.93
CA GLY A 154 -1.76 -9.82 11.51
C GLY A 154 -1.96 -10.24 10.05
N TRP A 155 -1.07 -9.78 9.16
CA TRP A 155 -1.06 -10.17 7.75
C TRP A 155 -0.80 -11.68 7.58
N THR A 156 0.23 -12.22 8.24
CA THR A 156 0.56 -13.64 8.13
C THR A 156 -0.55 -14.52 8.72
N ARG A 157 -1.11 -14.12 9.86
CA ARG A 157 -2.24 -14.84 10.48
C ARG A 157 -3.48 -14.84 9.58
N ASN A 158 -3.83 -13.70 8.99
CA ASN A 158 -4.98 -13.62 8.08
C ASN A 158 -4.80 -14.51 6.84
N HIS A 159 -3.60 -14.57 6.28
CA HIS A 159 -3.31 -15.46 5.16
C HIS A 159 -3.39 -16.94 5.53
N LEU A 160 -3.02 -17.31 6.75
CA LEU A 160 -3.21 -18.68 7.25
C LEU A 160 -4.70 -19.00 7.43
N ASP A 161 -5.44 -18.14 8.12
CA ASP A 161 -6.87 -18.32 8.42
C ASP A 161 -7.71 -18.43 7.13
N ARG A 162 -7.27 -17.79 6.04
CA ARG A 162 -7.94 -17.79 4.73
C ARG A 162 -7.40 -18.81 3.73
N GLY A 163 -6.41 -19.63 4.11
CA GLY A 163 -5.79 -20.59 3.20
C GLY A 163 -5.05 -19.95 2.01
N ALA A 164 -4.64 -18.69 2.14
CA ALA A 164 -3.96 -17.91 1.10
C ALA A 164 -2.42 -17.93 1.25
N SER A 165 -1.88 -18.52 2.31
CA SER A 165 -0.43 -18.70 2.49
C SER A 165 0.11 -19.73 1.51
N ALA A 166 1.18 -19.38 0.78
CA ALA A 166 1.92 -20.31 -0.06
C ALA A 166 2.69 -21.38 0.74
N TYR A 167 2.97 -21.12 2.03
CA TYR A 167 3.75 -22.01 2.89
C TYR A 167 3.13 -22.08 4.29
N PRO A 168 1.94 -22.69 4.45
CA PRO A 168 1.13 -22.56 5.66
C PRO A 168 1.82 -23.12 6.91
N LEU A 169 2.50 -24.28 6.81
CA LEU A 169 3.23 -24.85 7.95
C LEU A 169 4.37 -23.93 8.42
N ARG A 170 5.12 -23.36 7.48
CA ARG A 170 6.21 -22.42 7.79
C ARG A 170 5.66 -21.18 8.47
N ASP A 171 4.63 -20.58 7.88
CA ASP A 171 4.05 -19.34 8.37
C ASP A 171 3.43 -19.53 9.76
N PHE A 172 2.76 -20.66 9.99
CA PHE A 172 2.23 -21.04 11.30
C PHE A 172 3.33 -21.13 12.36
N LEU A 173 4.44 -21.81 12.06
CA LEU A 173 5.59 -21.90 12.96
C LEU A 173 6.30 -20.55 13.16
N TYR A 174 6.17 -19.62 12.22
CA TYR A 174 6.77 -18.29 12.27
C TYR A 174 5.94 -17.28 13.08
N LEU A 175 4.64 -17.53 13.29
CA LEU A 175 3.74 -16.61 13.99
C LEU A 175 4.22 -16.19 15.40
N PRO A 176 4.69 -17.09 16.28
CA PRO A 176 5.15 -16.69 17.61
C PRO A 176 6.34 -15.73 17.54
N LEU A 177 7.26 -15.94 16.59
CA LEU A 177 8.40 -15.05 16.36
C LEU A 177 7.92 -13.67 15.88
N LEU A 178 7.00 -13.63 14.92
CA LEU A 178 6.42 -12.36 14.42
C LEU A 178 5.68 -11.60 15.52
N TYR A 179 4.93 -12.30 16.37
CA TYR A 179 4.23 -11.69 17.49
C TYR A 179 5.19 -11.03 18.49
N GLN A 180 6.23 -11.77 18.93
CA GLN A 180 7.22 -11.23 19.87
C GLN A 180 8.04 -10.10 19.25
N TYR A 181 8.40 -10.24 17.97
CA TYR A 181 9.07 -9.21 17.21
C TYR A 181 8.24 -7.92 17.16
N GLU A 182 6.97 -8.02 16.78
CA GLU A 182 6.07 -6.86 16.65
C GLU A 182 5.82 -6.15 17.96
N LYS A 183 5.56 -6.93 19.03
CA LYS A 183 5.47 -6.39 20.39
C LYS A 183 6.74 -5.63 20.80
N ARG A 184 7.92 -6.18 20.51
CA ARG A 184 9.22 -5.59 20.90
C ARG A 184 9.53 -4.32 20.12
N TYR A 185 9.34 -4.30 18.80
CA TYR A 185 9.68 -3.10 18.03
C TYR A 185 8.69 -1.97 18.29
N CYS A 186 7.39 -2.25 18.36
CA CYS A 186 6.38 -1.22 18.61
C CYS A 186 6.59 -0.52 19.96
N ALA A 187 7.09 -1.22 20.99
CA ALA A 187 7.40 -0.60 22.29
C ALA A 187 8.44 0.54 22.22
N LYS A 188 9.28 0.58 21.16
CA LYS A 188 10.27 1.65 20.95
C LYS A 188 9.66 2.97 20.51
N PHE A 189 8.39 2.99 20.11
CA PHE A 189 7.76 4.12 19.44
C PHE A 189 6.50 4.58 20.18
N SER A 190 6.23 5.88 20.12
CA SER A 190 4.94 6.46 20.46
C SER A 190 4.83 7.86 19.88
N PRO A 191 3.79 8.14 19.09
CA PRO A 191 2.72 7.22 18.67
C PRO A 191 3.14 6.16 17.63
N LEU A 192 2.33 5.12 17.49
CA LEU A 192 2.35 4.19 16.35
C LEU A 192 1.39 4.72 15.29
N VAL A 193 1.81 4.76 14.03
CA VAL A 193 0.92 5.17 12.93
C VAL A 193 0.53 3.94 12.12
N ALA A 194 -0.77 3.80 11.87
CA ALA A 194 -1.36 2.75 11.07
C ALA A 194 -2.17 3.34 9.91
N THR A 195 -2.36 2.57 8.84
CA THR A 195 -3.06 3.06 7.64
C THR A 195 -4.57 2.83 7.68
N THR A 196 -5.05 1.88 8.48
CA THR A 196 -6.47 1.52 8.59
C THR A 196 -6.87 1.16 10.01
N ASP A 197 -8.16 1.26 10.32
CA ASP A 197 -8.72 0.80 11.60
C ASP A 197 -8.45 -0.69 11.84
N TYR A 198 -8.49 -1.50 10.78
CA TYR A 198 -8.15 -2.92 10.87
C TYR A 198 -6.71 -3.11 11.37
N ASP A 199 -5.73 -2.38 10.81
CA ASP A 199 -4.34 -2.44 11.25
C ASP A 199 -4.21 -1.99 12.71
N ARG A 200 -4.92 -0.93 13.12
CA ARG A 200 -4.97 -0.49 14.51
C ARG A 200 -5.52 -1.56 15.43
N GLU A 201 -6.61 -2.21 15.08
CA GLU A 201 -7.16 -3.32 15.86
C GLU A 201 -6.17 -4.49 16.00
N GLN A 202 -5.41 -4.81 14.93
CA GLN A 202 -4.37 -5.85 15.01
C GLN A 202 -3.23 -5.44 15.95
N LEU A 203 -2.77 -4.18 15.86
CA LEU A 203 -1.71 -3.67 16.74
C LEU A 203 -2.16 -3.63 18.20
N LEU A 204 -3.40 -3.21 18.48
CA LEU A 204 -3.97 -3.17 19.84
C LEU A 204 -4.17 -4.57 20.44
N LYS A 205 -4.34 -5.62 19.63
CA LYS A 205 -4.31 -7.02 20.13
C LYS A 205 -2.94 -7.43 20.66
N ILE A 206 -1.87 -6.83 20.15
CA ILE A 206 -0.47 -7.11 20.57
C ILE A 206 -0.06 -6.18 21.71
N LEU A 207 -0.46 -4.91 21.63
CA LEU A 207 -0.17 -3.84 22.58
C LEU A 207 -1.44 -3.04 22.92
N PRO A 208 -2.25 -3.50 23.89
CA PRO A 208 -3.53 -2.88 24.24
C PRO A 208 -3.43 -1.40 24.65
N ASP A 209 -2.33 -1.02 25.29
CA ASP A 209 -2.11 0.33 25.82
C ASP A 209 -1.35 1.26 24.85
N ALA A 210 -1.09 0.82 23.61
CA ALA A 210 -0.36 1.65 22.65
C ALA A 210 -1.23 2.79 22.10
N ARG A 211 -0.65 3.99 22.02
CA ARG A 211 -1.21 5.11 21.25
C ARG A 211 -1.05 4.81 19.75
N VAL A 212 -2.12 4.35 19.12
CA VAL A 212 -2.17 4.05 17.67
C VAL A 212 -3.07 5.06 16.97
N GLU A 213 -2.48 5.82 16.06
CA GLU A 213 -3.13 6.86 15.26
C GLU A 213 -3.32 6.40 13.82
N ILE A 214 -4.42 6.81 13.19
CA ILE A 214 -4.75 6.43 11.81
C ILE A 214 -4.40 7.54 10.83
N VAL A 215 -3.49 7.23 9.90
CA VAL A 215 -3.20 8.09 8.75
C VAL A 215 -3.39 7.26 7.48
N PRO A 216 -4.55 7.36 6.81
CA PRO A 216 -4.83 6.57 5.62
C PRO A 216 -3.90 6.98 4.47
N ASN A 217 -3.81 6.13 3.45
CA ASN A 217 -3.13 6.52 2.21
C ASN A 217 -3.95 7.59 1.47
N GLY A 218 -3.23 8.53 0.88
CA GLY A 218 -3.82 9.58 0.07
C GLY A 218 -3.85 9.24 -1.42
N VAL A 219 -4.56 10.07 -2.17
CA VAL A 219 -4.52 10.14 -3.63
C VAL A 219 -4.06 11.54 -4.04
N ASP A 220 -3.32 11.58 -5.14
CA ASP A 220 -2.94 12.80 -5.83
C ASP A 220 -4.06 13.17 -6.82
N LEU A 221 -4.74 14.29 -6.57
CA LEU A 221 -5.88 14.72 -7.38
C LEU A 221 -5.47 15.30 -8.73
N ASP A 222 -4.20 15.71 -8.89
CA ASP A 222 -3.65 16.20 -10.15
C ASP A 222 -3.29 15.04 -11.07
N LEU A 223 -2.84 13.91 -10.49
CA LEU A 223 -2.63 12.66 -11.23
C LEU A 223 -3.94 11.94 -11.55
N PHE A 224 -4.95 12.09 -10.71
CA PHE A 224 -6.28 11.50 -10.89
C PHE A 224 -7.37 12.59 -10.92
N PRO A 225 -7.38 13.45 -11.96
CA PRO A 225 -8.41 14.48 -12.10
C PRO A 225 -9.78 13.84 -12.33
N TYR A 226 -10.81 14.52 -11.85
CA TYR A 226 -12.19 14.11 -12.08
C TYR A 226 -12.49 14.09 -13.58
N ARG A 227 -13.12 13.01 -14.07
CA ARG A 227 -13.43 12.86 -15.48
C ARG A 227 -14.35 14.00 -15.97
N PRO A 228 -14.07 14.58 -17.15
CA PRO A 228 -14.90 15.67 -17.68
C PRO A 228 -16.29 15.19 -18.13
N GLN A 229 -16.40 13.93 -18.58
CA GLN A 229 -17.65 13.36 -19.06
C GLN A 229 -17.71 11.85 -18.79
N ASP A 230 -18.91 11.33 -18.57
CA ASP A 230 -19.17 9.89 -18.55
C ASP A 230 -19.19 9.33 -19.99
N PRO A 231 -18.32 8.36 -20.35
CA PRO A 231 -18.28 7.80 -21.70
C PRO A 231 -19.54 7.01 -22.06
N GLY A 232 -20.34 6.56 -21.08
CA GLY A 232 -21.48 5.69 -21.31
C GLY A 232 -21.08 4.32 -21.89
N GLY A 233 -22.04 3.58 -22.42
CA GLY A 233 -21.82 2.23 -22.98
C GLY A 233 -21.49 1.17 -21.93
N HIS A 234 -20.92 0.06 -22.37
CA HIS A 234 -20.68 -1.13 -21.54
C HIS A 234 -19.17 -1.41 -21.34
N ASN A 235 -18.41 -0.37 -21.00
CA ASN A 235 -16.95 -0.47 -20.85
C ASN A 235 -16.58 -0.61 -19.37
N LEU A 236 -15.97 -1.74 -19.03
CA LEU A 236 -15.47 -2.04 -17.70
C LEU A 236 -13.96 -1.79 -17.63
N VAL A 237 -13.47 -1.33 -16.49
CA VAL A 237 -12.04 -1.13 -16.26
C VAL A 237 -11.61 -1.72 -14.91
N PHE A 238 -10.48 -2.42 -14.90
CA PHE A 238 -9.83 -2.88 -13.67
C PHE A 238 -8.34 -2.51 -13.69
N VAL A 239 -7.92 -1.70 -12.72
CA VAL A 239 -6.53 -1.24 -12.59
C VAL A 239 -5.81 -1.99 -11.48
N GLY A 240 -4.54 -2.35 -11.68
CA GLY A 240 -3.68 -2.86 -10.62
C GLY A 240 -2.36 -3.45 -11.10
N ALA A 241 -1.49 -3.81 -10.15
CA ALA A 241 -0.29 -4.59 -10.46
C ALA A 241 -0.68 -6.02 -10.89
N MET A 242 -0.62 -6.30 -12.18
CA MET A 242 -1.13 -7.54 -12.79
C MET A 242 -0.22 -8.76 -12.56
N SER A 243 0.88 -8.58 -11.82
CA SER A 243 1.73 -9.64 -11.26
C SER A 243 1.33 -10.07 -9.84
N SER A 244 0.47 -9.30 -9.16
CA SER A 244 0.11 -9.58 -7.77
C SER A 244 -0.95 -10.67 -7.69
N THR A 245 -0.72 -11.67 -6.83
CA THR A 245 -1.60 -12.86 -6.68
C THR A 245 -3.07 -12.51 -6.49
N HIS A 246 -3.39 -11.51 -5.66
CA HIS A 246 -4.75 -11.04 -5.41
C HIS A 246 -5.40 -10.37 -6.63
N ASN A 247 -4.61 -9.72 -7.51
CA ASN A 247 -5.12 -9.11 -8.74
C ASN A 247 -5.31 -10.15 -9.83
N ILE A 248 -4.41 -11.13 -9.93
CA ILE A 248 -4.54 -12.27 -10.84
C ILE A 248 -5.84 -13.03 -10.51
N ASP A 249 -6.06 -13.32 -9.23
CA ASP A 249 -7.27 -13.97 -8.73
C ASP A 249 -8.54 -13.21 -9.10
N ALA A 250 -8.56 -11.91 -8.83
CA ALA A 250 -9.69 -11.03 -9.12
C ALA A 250 -9.99 -10.91 -10.63
N ALA A 251 -8.95 -10.74 -11.45
CA ALA A 251 -9.09 -10.65 -12.91
C ALA A 251 -9.64 -11.97 -13.49
N ARG A 252 -9.12 -13.11 -13.02
CA ARG A 252 -9.61 -14.43 -13.45
C ARG A 252 -11.05 -14.67 -13.02
N PHE A 253 -11.38 -14.44 -11.76
CA PHE A 253 -12.76 -14.56 -11.26
C PHE A 253 -13.72 -13.73 -12.11
N PHE A 254 -13.37 -12.46 -12.35
CA PHE A 254 -14.24 -11.57 -13.10
C PHE A 254 -14.40 -11.98 -14.57
N VAL A 255 -13.30 -12.27 -15.27
CA VAL A 255 -13.33 -12.66 -16.70
C VAL A 255 -14.00 -14.02 -16.92
N LEU A 256 -13.76 -14.98 -16.04
CA LEU A 256 -14.21 -16.36 -16.25
C LEU A 256 -15.64 -16.60 -15.74
N GLU A 257 -16.08 -15.89 -14.70
CA GLU A 257 -17.35 -16.19 -14.02
C GLU A 257 -18.37 -15.04 -14.16
N VAL A 258 -17.93 -13.77 -14.16
CA VAL A 258 -18.83 -12.61 -14.12
C VAL A 258 -19.11 -12.06 -15.53
N LEU A 259 -18.05 -11.74 -16.28
CA LEU A 259 -18.15 -11.12 -17.61
C LEU A 259 -19.03 -11.91 -18.59
N PRO A 260 -18.94 -13.26 -18.68
CA PRO A 260 -19.78 -14.02 -19.61
C PRO A 260 -21.28 -13.89 -19.29
N VAL A 261 -21.64 -13.75 -18.02
CA VAL A 261 -23.04 -13.57 -17.59
C VAL A 261 -23.54 -12.16 -17.93
N ILE A 262 -22.69 -11.15 -17.77
CA ILE A 262 -23.02 -9.76 -18.18
C ILE A 262 -23.22 -9.70 -19.70
N GLN A 263 -22.34 -10.36 -20.47
CA GLN A 263 -22.39 -10.38 -21.94
C GLN A 263 -23.62 -11.08 -22.51
N GLN A 264 -24.36 -11.89 -21.73
CA GLN A 264 -25.66 -12.42 -22.17
C GLN A 264 -26.71 -11.33 -22.35
N ARG A 265 -26.65 -10.27 -21.52
CA ARG A 265 -27.57 -9.12 -21.59
C ARG A 265 -26.98 -7.94 -22.36
N TYR A 266 -25.67 -7.74 -22.27
CA TYR A 266 -24.94 -6.63 -22.90
C TYR A 266 -23.79 -7.18 -23.77
N PRO A 267 -24.06 -7.71 -24.97
CA PRO A 267 -23.08 -8.46 -25.76
C PRO A 267 -21.84 -7.66 -26.20
N ASP A 268 -21.93 -6.33 -26.21
CA ASP A 268 -20.87 -5.39 -26.53
C ASP A 268 -20.00 -5.02 -25.31
N THR A 269 -20.22 -5.65 -24.14
CA THR A 269 -19.44 -5.37 -22.93
C THR A 269 -17.95 -5.65 -23.13
N THR A 270 -17.13 -4.65 -22.86
CA THR A 270 -15.67 -4.77 -22.86
C THR A 270 -15.10 -4.68 -21.44
N LEU A 271 -13.93 -5.29 -21.23
CA LEU A 271 -13.16 -5.17 -20.00
C LEU A 271 -11.70 -4.85 -20.33
N THR A 272 -11.21 -3.72 -19.84
CA THR A 272 -9.78 -3.38 -19.93
C THR A 272 -9.08 -3.63 -18.60
N LEU A 273 -8.14 -4.57 -18.60
CA LEU A 273 -7.23 -4.88 -17.51
C LEU A 273 -5.97 -4.02 -17.66
N VAL A 274 -5.84 -3.01 -16.78
CA VAL A 274 -4.79 -1.99 -16.85
C VAL A 274 -3.75 -2.21 -15.76
N GLY A 275 -2.48 -2.33 -16.15
CA GLY A 275 -1.37 -2.20 -15.21
C GLY A 275 -0.19 -3.12 -15.46
N ALA A 276 0.89 -2.83 -14.73
CA ALA A 276 2.23 -3.34 -15.01
C ALA A 276 2.41 -4.85 -14.78
N ASN A 277 3.34 -5.42 -15.54
CA ASN A 277 3.86 -6.79 -15.39
C ASN A 277 2.76 -7.86 -15.33
N PRO A 278 1.85 -7.95 -16.32
CA PRO A 278 0.82 -8.97 -16.31
C PRO A 278 1.43 -10.36 -16.30
N ALA A 279 1.03 -11.16 -15.31
CA ALA A 279 1.42 -12.56 -15.23
C ALA A 279 0.90 -13.33 -16.46
N PRO A 280 1.53 -14.44 -16.86
CA PRO A 280 1.06 -15.26 -17.98
C PRO A 280 -0.44 -15.59 -17.88
N GLU A 281 -0.94 -15.88 -16.68
CA GLU A 281 -2.34 -16.18 -16.42
C GLU A 281 -3.29 -15.01 -16.70
N VAL A 282 -2.81 -13.77 -16.60
CA VAL A 282 -3.58 -12.55 -16.93
C VAL A 282 -3.50 -12.26 -18.42
N LEU A 283 -2.34 -12.45 -19.05
CA LEU A 283 -2.19 -12.30 -20.50
C LEU A 283 -3.12 -13.25 -21.27
N GLU A 284 -3.28 -14.47 -20.77
CA GLU A 284 -4.18 -15.48 -21.33
C GLU A 284 -5.66 -15.02 -21.31
N LEU A 285 -6.05 -14.11 -20.41
CA LEU A 285 -7.41 -13.57 -20.35
C LEU A 285 -7.77 -12.72 -21.58
N ALA A 286 -6.78 -12.18 -22.31
CA ALA A 286 -7.01 -11.42 -23.53
C ALA A 286 -7.61 -12.28 -24.68
N LYS A 287 -7.63 -13.60 -24.53
CA LYS A 287 -8.27 -14.53 -25.49
C LYS A 287 -9.80 -14.56 -25.35
N TYR A 288 -10.35 -14.04 -24.25
CA TYR A 288 -11.79 -14.02 -24.00
C TYR A 288 -12.44 -12.82 -24.71
N PRO A 289 -13.66 -12.96 -25.27
CA PRO A 289 -14.34 -11.90 -25.98
C PRO A 289 -14.48 -10.61 -25.17
N GLY A 290 -14.10 -9.47 -25.76
CA GLY A 290 -14.21 -8.15 -25.14
C GLY A 290 -13.14 -7.84 -24.08
N VAL A 291 -12.15 -8.72 -23.84
CA VAL A 291 -11.09 -8.48 -22.85
C VAL A 291 -9.83 -7.91 -23.50
N SER A 292 -9.30 -6.84 -22.92
CA SER A 292 -8.00 -6.24 -23.29
C SER A 292 -7.06 -6.19 -22.09
N VAL A 293 -5.78 -6.52 -22.30
CA VAL A 293 -4.72 -6.44 -21.28
C VAL A 293 -3.65 -5.48 -21.76
N THR A 294 -3.39 -4.39 -21.04
CA THR A 294 -2.50 -3.32 -21.53
C THR A 294 -1.03 -3.58 -21.20
N GLY A 295 -0.74 -4.10 -20.01
CA GLY A 295 0.58 -3.98 -19.40
C GLY A 295 0.83 -2.60 -18.78
N THR A 296 2.10 -2.24 -18.60
CA THR A 296 2.49 -0.92 -18.07
C THR A 296 2.06 0.18 -19.04
N VAL A 297 1.34 1.18 -18.54
CA VAL A 297 0.87 2.33 -19.32
C VAL A 297 1.44 3.64 -18.75
N PRO A 298 1.64 4.68 -19.58
CA PRO A 298 2.11 5.98 -19.11
C PRO A 298 1.16 6.66 -18.12
N SER A 299 -0.14 6.48 -18.33
CA SER A 299 -1.20 7.12 -17.54
C SER A 299 -2.35 6.13 -17.33
N THR A 300 -2.59 5.74 -16.08
CA THR A 300 -3.73 4.87 -15.74
C THR A 300 -5.05 5.64 -15.77
N VAL A 301 -5.03 6.96 -15.50
CA VAL A 301 -6.23 7.79 -15.50
C VAL A 301 -6.87 7.89 -16.89
N GLU A 302 -6.07 7.89 -17.96
CA GLU A 302 -6.61 7.87 -19.33
C GLU A 302 -7.45 6.63 -19.62
N TYR A 303 -7.08 5.47 -19.05
CA TYR A 303 -7.85 4.24 -19.20
C TYR A 303 -9.04 4.21 -18.25
N LEU A 304 -8.89 4.75 -17.03
CA LEU A 304 -10.00 4.92 -16.11
C LEU A 304 -11.11 5.77 -16.74
N HIS A 305 -10.77 6.92 -17.35
CA HIS A 305 -11.74 7.81 -18.00
C HIS A 305 -12.46 7.19 -19.19
N ARG A 306 -11.90 6.15 -19.83
CA ARG A 306 -12.58 5.37 -20.88
C ARG A 306 -13.56 4.34 -20.32
N GLY A 307 -13.42 3.97 -19.05
CA GLY A 307 -14.32 3.04 -18.37
C GLY A 307 -15.63 3.70 -17.97
N THR A 308 -16.75 3.04 -18.29
CA THR A 308 -18.07 3.39 -17.76
C THR A 308 -18.17 3.03 -16.28
N VAL A 309 -17.62 1.86 -15.91
CA VAL A 309 -17.64 1.32 -14.55
C VAL A 309 -16.28 0.73 -14.19
N GLY A 310 -15.75 1.12 -13.04
CA GLY A 310 -14.58 0.50 -12.44
C GLY A 310 -14.98 -0.73 -11.63
N VAL A 311 -14.32 -1.86 -11.84
CA VAL A 311 -14.59 -3.10 -11.09
C VAL A 311 -13.42 -3.45 -10.20
N VAL A 312 -13.66 -3.71 -8.91
CA VAL A 312 -12.63 -4.12 -7.95
C VAL A 312 -13.04 -5.43 -7.25
N PRO A 313 -12.96 -6.59 -7.95
CA PRO A 313 -13.52 -7.85 -7.49
C PRO A 313 -12.54 -8.67 -6.65
N LEU A 314 -11.89 -8.02 -5.68
CA LEU A 314 -10.88 -8.67 -4.84
C LEU A 314 -11.53 -9.69 -3.90
N ARG A 315 -11.01 -10.91 -3.82
CA ARG A 315 -11.47 -11.93 -2.86
C ARG A 315 -10.55 -12.06 -1.64
N VAL A 316 -9.32 -11.58 -1.79
CA VAL A 316 -8.25 -11.59 -0.80
C VAL A 316 -7.53 -10.24 -0.76
N GLY A 317 -6.73 -10.02 0.28
CA GLY A 317 -6.01 -8.77 0.52
C GLY A 317 -6.64 -7.93 1.63
N LEU A 318 -5.80 -7.12 2.28
CA LEU A 318 -6.14 -6.29 3.44
C LEU A 318 -5.85 -4.81 3.20
N GLY A 319 -6.56 -3.94 3.92
CA GLY A 319 -6.37 -2.49 3.93
C GLY A 319 -7.07 -1.74 2.78
N ILE A 320 -7.03 -0.41 2.82
CA ILE A 320 -7.58 0.43 1.76
C ILE A 320 -6.79 0.23 0.47
N LYS A 321 -7.48 0.04 -0.65
CA LYS A 321 -6.84 -0.15 -1.95
C LYS A 321 -6.65 1.20 -2.63
N CYS A 322 -5.40 1.57 -2.93
CA CYS A 322 -5.11 2.79 -3.69
C CYS A 322 -5.90 2.83 -5.01
N LYS A 323 -5.97 1.73 -5.76
CA LYS A 323 -6.77 1.63 -6.99
C LYS A 323 -8.25 2.04 -6.83
N THR A 324 -8.84 1.76 -5.66
CA THR A 324 -10.23 2.11 -5.39
C THR A 324 -10.34 3.61 -5.20
N LEU A 325 -9.48 4.20 -4.37
CA LEU A 325 -9.42 5.65 -4.15
C LEU A 325 -9.06 6.40 -5.45
N GLU A 326 -8.09 5.91 -6.22
CA GLU A 326 -7.67 6.46 -7.52
C GLU A 326 -8.83 6.46 -8.52
N SER A 327 -9.60 5.39 -8.58
CA SER A 327 -10.78 5.32 -9.46
C SER A 327 -11.90 6.26 -9.00
N MET A 328 -12.14 6.33 -7.68
CA MET A 328 -13.10 7.28 -7.10
C MET A 328 -12.67 8.74 -7.32
N ALA A 329 -11.37 9.05 -7.20
CA ALA A 329 -10.78 10.35 -7.51
C ALA A 329 -10.95 10.69 -9.00
N ALA A 330 -10.70 9.74 -9.90
CA ALA A 330 -10.88 9.93 -11.33
C ALA A 330 -12.37 10.07 -11.74
N GLY A 331 -13.32 9.97 -10.79
CA GLY A 331 -14.75 10.10 -11.04
C GLY A 331 -15.35 8.85 -11.68
N ILE A 332 -14.76 7.67 -11.50
CA ILE A 332 -15.30 6.43 -12.07
C ILE A 332 -16.28 5.80 -11.05
N PRO A 333 -17.54 5.51 -11.43
CA PRO A 333 -18.46 4.73 -10.60
C PRO A 333 -17.88 3.33 -10.35
N ILE A 334 -17.90 2.88 -9.09
CA ILE A 334 -17.25 1.62 -8.68
C ILE A 334 -18.26 0.55 -8.31
N VAL A 335 -18.03 -0.67 -8.81
CA VAL A 335 -18.58 -1.92 -8.28
C VAL A 335 -17.44 -2.74 -7.68
N ALA A 336 -17.52 -3.05 -6.39
CA ALA A 336 -16.40 -3.68 -5.69
C ALA A 336 -16.87 -4.63 -4.59
N SER A 337 -16.01 -5.59 -4.26
CA SER A 337 -16.22 -6.49 -3.13
C SER A 337 -16.02 -5.79 -1.79
N ASP A 338 -16.38 -6.48 -0.71
CA ASP A 338 -16.04 -6.04 0.65
C ASP A 338 -14.54 -5.82 0.83
N ARG A 339 -13.71 -6.61 0.15
CA ARG A 339 -12.24 -6.46 0.16
C ARG A 339 -11.78 -5.28 -0.68
N GLY A 340 -12.48 -4.97 -1.77
CA GLY A 340 -12.19 -3.79 -2.61
C GLY A 340 -12.57 -2.47 -1.92
N LEU A 341 -13.55 -2.50 -1.01
CA LEU A 341 -14.08 -1.34 -0.28
C LEU A 341 -13.63 -1.29 1.19
N GLU A 342 -12.71 -2.15 1.60
CA GLU A 342 -12.24 -2.24 2.99
C GLU A 342 -11.65 -0.91 3.45
N GLY A 343 -12.07 -0.44 4.63
CA GLY A 343 -11.65 0.83 5.21
C GLY A 343 -12.30 2.08 4.59
N LEU A 344 -13.27 1.92 3.68
CA LEU A 344 -14.01 3.04 3.07
C LEU A 344 -15.47 3.04 3.52
N THR A 345 -15.94 4.18 4.00
CA THR A 345 -17.34 4.39 4.34
C THR A 345 -18.14 4.74 3.09
N VAL A 346 -18.55 3.70 2.35
CA VAL A 346 -19.22 3.84 1.03
C VAL A 346 -20.74 3.96 1.09
N ALA A 347 -21.35 3.55 2.19
CA ALA A 347 -22.78 3.72 2.47
C ALA A 347 -23.03 3.49 3.96
N ALA A 348 -23.75 4.41 4.61
CA ALA A 348 -24.22 4.30 6.00
C ALA A 348 -25.45 5.20 6.20
N ALA A 349 -26.11 5.11 7.36
CA ALA A 349 -27.21 6.03 7.68
C ALA A 349 -26.72 7.49 7.62
N GLY A 350 -27.37 8.32 6.79
CA GLY A 350 -26.98 9.71 6.56
C GLY A 350 -25.79 9.91 5.62
N ILE A 351 -25.17 8.85 5.10
CA ILE A 351 -24.09 8.92 4.12
C ILE A 351 -24.61 8.40 2.78
N PRO A 352 -24.62 9.22 1.72
CA PRO A 352 -25.11 8.79 0.42
C PRO A 352 -24.21 7.69 -0.17
N PRO A 353 -24.74 6.81 -1.04
CA PRO A 353 -23.93 5.79 -1.69
C PRO A 353 -22.75 6.39 -2.49
N ARG A 354 -21.57 5.80 -2.33
CA ARG A 354 -20.31 6.17 -3.00
C ARG A 354 -19.75 5.03 -3.87
N ALA A 355 -20.25 3.81 -3.69
CA ALA A 355 -19.96 2.66 -4.54
C ALA A 355 -21.09 1.63 -4.44
N LEU A 356 -21.14 0.68 -5.38
CA LEU A 356 -21.99 -0.51 -5.25
C LEU A 356 -21.14 -1.69 -4.76
N ARG A 357 -21.64 -2.38 -3.72
CA ARG A 357 -21.00 -3.55 -3.14
C ARG A 357 -21.48 -4.84 -3.84
N ALA A 358 -20.56 -5.73 -4.18
CA ALA A 358 -20.86 -7.05 -4.75
C ALA A 358 -19.81 -8.10 -4.39
N ASN A 359 -20.23 -9.26 -3.88
CA ASN A 359 -19.37 -10.38 -3.46
C ASN A 359 -19.69 -11.70 -4.19
N SER A 360 -20.80 -11.79 -4.90
CA SER A 360 -21.16 -12.93 -5.75
C SER A 360 -21.36 -12.53 -7.21
N VAL A 361 -21.30 -13.50 -8.13
CA VAL A 361 -21.55 -13.28 -9.57
C VAL A 361 -22.89 -12.56 -9.79
N ALA A 362 -23.96 -13.01 -9.14
CA ALA A 362 -25.29 -12.40 -9.27
C ALA A 362 -25.33 -10.95 -8.78
N GLU A 363 -24.64 -10.64 -7.69
CA GLU A 363 -24.54 -9.27 -7.17
C GLU A 363 -23.74 -8.37 -8.12
N TYR A 364 -22.63 -8.87 -8.70
CA TYR A 364 -21.86 -8.11 -9.70
C TYR A 364 -22.71 -7.80 -10.93
N VAL A 365 -23.40 -8.81 -11.47
CA VAL A 365 -24.27 -8.64 -12.64
C VAL A 365 -25.37 -7.61 -12.35
N THR A 366 -26.00 -7.70 -11.18
CA THR A 366 -27.07 -6.77 -10.78
C THR A 366 -26.55 -5.35 -10.61
N ALA A 367 -25.42 -5.18 -9.92
CA ALA A 367 -24.83 -3.87 -9.68
C ALA A 367 -24.34 -3.22 -10.97
N ILE A 368 -23.67 -3.98 -11.85
CA ILE A 368 -23.17 -3.48 -13.13
C ILE A 368 -24.32 -3.16 -14.08
N ALA A 369 -25.34 -4.02 -14.18
CA ALA A 369 -26.54 -3.74 -14.98
C ALA A 369 -27.22 -2.43 -14.56
N ARG A 370 -27.36 -2.18 -13.25
CA ARG A 370 -27.89 -0.92 -12.73
C ARG A 370 -27.06 0.28 -13.20
N LEU A 371 -25.73 0.16 -13.20
CA LEU A 371 -24.86 1.24 -13.69
C LEU A 371 -24.88 1.37 -15.20
N PHE A 372 -25.06 0.31 -15.97
CA PHE A 372 -25.20 0.39 -17.42
C PHE A 372 -26.52 1.07 -17.83
N ASP A 373 -27.62 0.69 -17.16
CA ASP A 373 -28.97 1.15 -17.49
C ASP A 373 -29.27 2.58 -17.02
N ASP A 374 -28.62 3.06 -15.95
CA ASP A 374 -28.97 4.34 -15.31
C ASP A 374 -27.77 5.31 -15.19
N PRO A 375 -27.64 6.27 -16.14
CA PRO A 375 -26.62 7.31 -16.09
C PRO A 375 -26.70 8.20 -14.84
N SER A 376 -27.89 8.42 -14.28
CA SER A 376 -28.07 9.27 -13.11
C SER A 376 -27.46 8.63 -11.85
N VAL A 377 -27.57 7.30 -11.72
CA VAL A 377 -26.91 6.56 -10.64
C VAL A 377 -25.39 6.60 -10.81
N ARG A 378 -24.88 6.50 -12.05
CA ARG A 378 -23.44 6.65 -12.31
C ARG A 378 -22.93 8.02 -11.88
N GLU A 379 -23.61 9.09 -12.26
CA GLU A 379 -23.25 10.46 -11.89
C GLU A 379 -23.25 10.66 -10.37
N GLN A 380 -24.31 10.22 -9.69
CA GLN A 380 -24.41 10.33 -8.23
C GLN A 380 -23.27 9.60 -7.51
N LEU A 381 -23.00 8.34 -7.87
CA LEU A 381 -21.92 7.57 -7.25
C LEU A 381 -20.56 8.21 -7.51
N SER A 382 -20.31 8.64 -8.75
CA SER A 382 -19.07 9.31 -9.16
C SER A 382 -18.82 10.57 -8.32
N HIS A 383 -19.80 11.46 -8.24
CA HIS A 383 -19.69 12.70 -7.47
C HIS A 383 -19.51 12.44 -5.97
N ASN A 384 -20.32 11.55 -5.39
CA ASN A 384 -20.24 11.25 -3.96
C ASN A 384 -18.92 10.60 -3.57
N ALA A 385 -18.38 9.72 -4.42
CA ALA A 385 -17.11 9.07 -4.20
C ALA A 385 -15.94 10.07 -4.30
N ARG A 386 -15.95 10.95 -5.31
CA ARG A 386 -14.98 12.02 -5.46
C ARG A 386 -14.96 12.93 -4.24
N ALA A 387 -16.14 13.39 -3.79
CA ALA A 387 -16.26 14.28 -2.64
C ALA A 387 -15.69 13.66 -1.35
N MET A 388 -15.86 12.34 -1.14
CA MET A 388 -15.21 11.62 -0.04
C MET A 388 -13.69 11.64 -0.17
N VAL A 389 -13.15 11.36 -1.37
CA VAL A 389 -11.70 11.36 -1.57
C VAL A 389 -11.10 12.74 -1.30
N GLU A 390 -11.71 13.80 -1.82
CA GLU A 390 -11.24 15.18 -1.63
C GLU A 390 -11.27 15.63 -0.17
N SER A 391 -12.28 15.20 0.60
CA SER A 391 -12.43 15.57 2.00
C SER A 391 -11.57 14.73 2.95
N GLU A 392 -11.32 13.45 2.64
CA GLU A 392 -10.77 12.50 3.61
C GLU A 392 -9.47 11.80 3.18
N TYR A 393 -9.22 11.62 1.87
CA TYR A 393 -8.19 10.71 1.35
C TYR A 393 -7.24 11.35 0.34
N THR A 394 -6.87 12.62 0.52
CA THR A 394 -5.77 13.24 -0.23
C THR A 394 -4.45 13.11 0.52
N TRP A 395 -3.32 13.19 -0.19
CA TRP A 395 -2.01 13.23 0.47
C TRP A 395 -1.84 14.43 1.39
N GLU A 396 -2.48 15.56 1.06
CA GLU A 396 -2.57 16.75 1.90
C GLU A 396 -3.25 16.44 3.24
N ARG A 397 -4.41 15.78 3.22
CA ARG A 397 -5.12 15.37 4.46
C ARG A 397 -4.32 14.36 5.27
N ALA A 398 -3.67 13.41 4.61
CA ALA A 398 -2.80 12.44 5.28
C ALA A 398 -1.61 13.16 5.95
N GLY A 399 -0.98 14.10 5.24
CA GLY A 399 0.11 14.93 5.75
C GLY A 399 -0.29 15.79 6.95
N GLN A 400 -1.44 16.47 6.87
CA GLN A 400 -2.00 17.27 7.98
C GLN A 400 -2.15 16.44 9.26
N ARG A 401 -2.83 15.29 9.16
CA ARG A 401 -2.99 14.37 10.30
C ARG A 401 -1.64 13.87 10.82
N TYR A 402 -0.73 13.54 9.90
CA TYR A 402 0.60 13.07 10.29
C TYR A 402 1.38 14.15 11.04
N GLU A 403 1.35 15.39 10.57
CA GLU A 403 1.99 16.54 11.21
C GLU A 403 1.41 16.82 12.61
N GLU A 404 0.08 16.78 12.79
CA GLU A 404 -0.57 16.89 14.10
C GLU A 404 -0.04 15.84 15.08
N ILE A 405 0.02 14.58 14.64
CA ILE A 405 0.58 13.46 15.40
C ILE A 405 2.04 13.72 15.81
N LEU A 406 2.83 14.39 14.97
CA LEU A 406 4.22 14.73 15.28
C LEU A 406 4.36 15.89 16.27
N ARG A 407 3.38 16.81 16.34
CA ARG A 407 3.39 17.95 17.25
C ARG A 407 2.92 17.62 18.67
N ASP A 408 2.00 16.66 18.82
CA ASP A 408 1.44 16.19 20.11
C ASP A 408 2.44 15.48 21.03
#